data_AF-A0A662RQQ3-F1
#
_entry.id   AF-A0A662RQQ3-F1
#
_cell.length_a   1.000
_cell.length_b   1.000
_cell.length_c   1.000
_cell.angle_alpha   90.00
_cell.angle_beta   90.00
_cell.angle_gamma   90.00
#
_symmetry.space_group_name_H-M   'P 1'
#
loop_
_entity.id
_entity.type
_entity.pdbx_description
1 polymer ?
#
loop_
_entity_poly.entity_id
_entity_poly.type
_entity_poly.pdbx_seq_one_letter_code
_entity_poly.pdbx_strand_id
1 'polypeptide(L)'
;MERTQLFYRAVKSNIPPGVKTDEMSFKTVKLTIFSEDDVEDAKKSQKELLKNRIVRLTNEALEQGTLLTQADLSILLNASIKTIGRHIKQLLEEDIIVPTRGNRMDIGPGTSHKAKIVELYLKGYEFTDIKRNTRHSSESIARYLKEFARVAALHKEGYSLGQIRRITEHSERLVKEYLGLYERYKNAEDCKQRLGEILSRYSREKNLGVERARAKGVT
;
A
#
# COMPACT_ATOMS: atom_id res chain seq x y z
N MET A 1 -18.82 1.27 5.67
CA MET A 1 -18.38 0.65 6.95
C MET A 1 -17.06 1.30 7.35
N GLU A 2 -17.08 2.22 8.30
CA GLU A 2 -15.90 2.96 8.80
C GLU A 2 -15.37 2.41 10.14
N ARG A 3 -15.89 1.27 10.61
CA ARG A 3 -15.73 0.78 12.00
C ARG A 3 -14.37 0.18 12.35
N THR A 4 -13.41 0.14 11.42
CA THR A 4 -12.13 -0.57 11.61
C THR A 4 -10.91 0.35 11.54
N GLN A 5 -11.14 1.66 11.49
CA GLN A 5 -10.09 2.65 11.23
C GLN A 5 -9.82 3.52 12.46
N LEU A 6 -8.54 3.74 12.73
CA LEU A 6 -8.04 4.61 13.79
C LEU A 6 -7.32 5.80 13.18
N PHE A 7 -7.62 7.01 13.65
CA PHE A 7 -6.80 8.18 13.37
C PHE A 7 -5.68 8.25 14.40
N TYR A 8 -4.44 8.20 13.93
CA TYR A 8 -3.25 8.16 14.77
C TYR A 8 -2.29 9.31 14.41
N ARG A 9 -1.72 9.97 15.42
CA ARG A 9 -0.76 11.06 15.22
C ARG A 9 0.64 10.47 15.13
N ALA A 10 1.17 10.37 13.91
CA ALA A 10 2.49 9.81 13.63
C ALA A 10 3.50 10.87 13.19
N VAL A 11 4.78 10.59 13.39
CA VAL A 11 5.90 11.46 13.02
C VAL A 11 6.04 11.53 11.50
N LYS A 12 6.25 12.73 10.93
CA LYS A 12 6.48 12.87 9.49
C LYS A 12 7.73 12.12 9.06
N SER A 13 7.64 11.49 7.90
CA SER A 13 8.66 10.56 7.42
C SER A 13 9.99 11.25 7.04
N ASN A 14 9.95 12.54 6.71
CA ASN A 14 11.08 13.35 6.25
C ASN A 14 11.99 13.92 7.37
N ILE A 15 11.71 13.61 8.64
CA ILE A 15 12.53 14.09 9.76
C ILE A 15 13.83 13.26 9.82
N PRO A 16 15.02 13.80 10.15
CA PRO A 16 16.24 13.02 10.39
C PRO A 16 16.26 12.28 11.74
N PRO A 17 16.96 11.14 11.89
CA PRO A 17 17.14 10.49 13.20
C PRO A 17 17.80 11.45 14.21
N GLY A 18 17.43 11.39 15.48
CA GLY A 18 18.06 12.20 16.55
C GLY A 18 17.46 13.59 16.81
N VAL A 19 16.44 14.01 16.05
CA VAL A 19 15.69 15.24 16.33
C VAL A 19 14.90 15.10 17.63
N LYS A 20 15.01 16.10 18.52
CA LYS A 20 14.28 16.14 19.80
C LYS A 20 12.77 16.11 19.58
N THR A 21 12.04 15.48 20.50
CA THR A 21 10.58 15.31 20.43
C THR A 21 9.83 16.62 20.16
N ASP A 22 10.33 17.73 20.69
CA ASP A 22 9.71 19.06 20.60
C ASP A 22 9.86 19.71 19.21
N GLU A 23 10.80 19.22 18.40
CA GLU A 23 11.04 19.67 17.02
C GLU A 23 10.42 18.72 15.97
N MET A 24 9.77 17.63 16.43
CA MET A 24 9.13 16.68 15.54
C MET A 24 7.82 17.23 14.98
N SER A 25 7.73 17.31 13.66
CA SER A 25 6.44 17.55 13.00
C SER A 25 5.63 16.25 12.88
N PHE A 26 4.34 16.35 13.19
CA PHE A 26 3.40 15.23 13.16
C PHE A 26 2.37 15.38 12.05
N LYS A 27 1.78 14.27 11.63
CA LYS A 27 0.61 14.23 10.75
C LYS A 27 -0.34 13.14 11.24
N THR A 28 -1.64 13.45 11.25
CA THR A 28 -2.68 12.46 11.54
C THR A 28 -2.83 11.55 10.34
N VAL A 29 -2.77 10.23 10.58
CA VAL A 29 -2.91 9.19 9.56
C VAL A 29 -4.04 8.24 9.92
N LYS A 30 -4.70 7.69 8.90
CA LYS A 30 -5.76 6.70 9.04
C LYS A 30 -5.16 5.31 8.94
N LEU A 31 -5.32 4.51 9.98
CA LEU A 31 -4.76 3.16 10.10
C LEU A 31 -5.87 2.12 10.22
N THR A 32 -5.73 1.01 9.51
CA THR A 32 -6.67 -0.12 9.53
C THR A 32 -6.27 -1.10 10.62
N ILE A 33 -6.83 -0.91 11.82
CA ILE A 33 -6.53 -1.74 13.00
C ILE A 33 -7.06 -3.16 12.81
N PHE A 34 -8.22 -3.29 12.16
CA PHE A 34 -8.85 -4.57 11.84
C PHE A 34 -9.11 -4.69 10.34
N SER A 35 -8.68 -5.80 9.75
CA SER A 35 -9.04 -6.22 8.38
C SER A 35 -9.73 -7.58 8.46
N GLU A 36 -10.58 -7.90 7.48
CA GLU A 36 -11.25 -9.21 7.40
C GLU A 36 -10.22 -10.35 7.34
N ASP A 37 -9.05 -10.09 6.74
CA ASP A 37 -7.92 -11.02 6.68
C ASP A 37 -7.40 -11.45 8.06
N ASP A 38 -7.62 -10.63 9.11
CA ASP A 38 -7.15 -10.89 10.47
C ASP A 38 -7.83 -12.12 11.08
N VAL A 39 -9.06 -12.46 10.64
CA VAL A 39 -9.78 -13.65 11.13
C VAL A 39 -9.04 -14.92 10.74
N GLU A 40 -8.58 -15.00 9.49
CA GLU A 40 -7.84 -16.17 9.00
C GLU A 40 -6.41 -16.20 9.56
N ASP A 41 -5.78 -15.05 9.75
CA ASP A 41 -4.44 -14.99 10.34
C ASP A 41 -4.47 -15.38 11.83
N ALA A 42 -5.51 -15.01 12.56
CA ALA A 42 -5.73 -15.41 13.96
C ALA A 42 -5.92 -16.93 14.11
N LYS A 43 -6.57 -17.59 13.14
CA LYS A 43 -6.70 -19.06 13.12
C LYS A 43 -5.36 -19.77 12.94
N LYS A 44 -4.39 -19.14 12.26
CA LYS A 44 -3.05 -19.72 12.05
C LYS A 44 -2.19 -19.59 13.29
N SER A 45 -1.98 -18.37 13.78
CA SER A 45 -1.31 -18.09 15.06
C SER A 45 -1.34 -16.60 15.40
N GLN A 46 -1.19 -16.29 16.69
CA GLN A 46 -1.02 -14.90 17.14
C GLN A 46 0.23 -14.23 16.55
N LYS A 47 1.28 -15.01 16.27
CA LYS A 47 2.50 -14.53 15.62
C LYS A 47 2.22 -14.04 14.20
N GLU A 48 1.50 -14.83 13.41
CA GLU A 48 1.17 -14.47 12.02
C GLU A 48 0.25 -13.26 11.96
N LEU A 49 -0.76 -13.19 12.85
CA LEU A 49 -1.61 -12.02 12.99
C LEU A 49 -0.80 -10.75 13.28
N LEU A 50 0.09 -10.79 14.28
CA LEU A 50 0.92 -9.63 14.64
C LEU A 50 1.83 -9.20 13.48
N LYS A 51 2.48 -10.15 12.79
CA LYS A 51 3.33 -9.85 11.64
C LYS A 51 2.56 -9.13 10.53
N ASN A 52 1.40 -9.65 10.14
CA ASN A 52 0.61 -9.05 9.06
C ASN A 52 0.06 -7.67 9.46
N ARG A 53 -0.31 -7.49 10.73
CA ARG A 53 -0.69 -6.17 11.27
C ARG A 53 0.46 -5.17 11.26
N ILE A 54 1.68 -5.57 11.66
CA ILE A 54 2.87 -4.72 11.60
C ILE A 54 3.12 -4.25 10.16
N VAL A 55 3.10 -5.18 9.19
CA VAL A 55 3.30 -4.85 7.77
C VAL A 55 2.22 -3.89 7.28
N ARG A 56 0.94 -4.15 7.59
CA ARG A 56 -0.18 -3.30 7.18
C ARG A 56 -0.04 -1.87 7.71
N LEU A 57 0.08 -1.71 9.04
CA LEU A 57 0.08 -0.39 9.67
C LEU A 57 1.29 0.46 9.26
N THR A 58 2.47 -0.15 9.15
CA THR A 58 3.68 0.57 8.76
C THR A 58 3.63 1.04 7.31
N ASN A 59 3.11 0.21 6.40
CA ASN A 59 2.90 0.62 5.01
C ASN A 59 1.84 1.73 4.90
N GLU A 60 0.69 1.60 5.56
CA GLU A 60 -0.34 2.65 5.55
C GLU A 60 0.17 4.01 6.08
N ALA A 61 0.99 3.98 7.13
CA ALA A 61 1.63 5.19 7.66
C ALA A 61 2.60 5.81 6.67
N LEU A 62 3.45 4.99 6.02
CA LEU A 62 4.39 5.41 4.98
C LEU A 62 3.68 6.07 3.80
N GLU A 63 2.59 5.46 3.34
CA GLU A 63 1.77 5.97 2.24
C GLU A 63 1.20 7.35 2.51
N GLN A 64 0.90 7.62 3.77
CA GLN A 64 0.40 8.92 4.21
C GLN A 64 1.52 9.89 4.58
N GLY A 65 2.79 9.53 4.31
CA GLY A 65 3.96 10.38 4.50
C GLY A 65 4.49 10.41 5.93
N THR A 66 4.15 9.42 6.75
CA THR A 66 4.60 9.28 8.15
C THR A 66 5.36 7.98 8.36
N LEU A 67 5.98 7.80 9.52
CA LEU A 67 6.57 6.53 9.93
C LEU A 67 6.16 6.23 11.36
N LEU A 68 5.86 4.96 11.62
CA LEU A 68 5.60 4.46 12.96
C LEU A 68 6.91 4.03 13.62
N THR A 69 7.02 4.29 14.92
CA THR A 69 8.05 3.73 15.79
C THR A 69 7.64 2.35 16.30
N GLN A 70 8.59 1.60 16.89
CA GLN A 70 8.25 0.35 17.57
C GLN A 70 7.37 0.59 18.82
N ALA A 71 7.49 1.77 19.45
CA ALA A 71 6.64 2.17 20.57
C ALA A 71 5.19 2.44 20.11
N ASP A 72 5.02 3.11 18.96
CA ASP A 72 3.70 3.33 18.37
C ASP A 72 3.01 1.99 18.08
N LEU A 73 3.73 1.06 17.43
CA LEU A 73 3.23 -0.29 17.14
C LEU A 73 2.91 -1.08 18.41
N SER A 74 3.68 -0.88 19.49
CA SER A 74 3.44 -1.51 20.78
C SER A 74 2.08 -1.11 21.36
N ILE A 75 1.77 0.19 21.31
CA ILE A 75 0.48 0.75 21.74
C ILE A 75 -0.65 0.28 20.83
N LEU A 76 -0.46 0.37 19.51
CA LEU A 76 -1.48 0.04 18.51
C LEU A 76 -1.87 -1.44 18.50
N LEU A 77 -0.91 -2.33 18.79
CA LEU A 77 -1.08 -3.78 18.69
C LEU A 77 -1.16 -4.50 20.03
N ASN A 78 -1.11 -3.77 21.15
CA ASN A 78 -1.12 -4.33 22.51
C ASN A 78 -0.04 -5.42 22.71
N ALA A 79 1.16 -5.18 22.20
CA ALA A 79 2.30 -6.09 22.32
C ALA A 79 3.53 -5.33 22.81
N SER A 80 4.40 -5.96 23.59
CA SER A 80 5.61 -5.28 24.08
C SER A 80 6.53 -4.84 22.94
N ILE A 81 7.27 -3.75 23.13
CA ILE A 81 8.27 -3.26 22.16
C ILE A 81 9.25 -4.38 21.77
N LYS A 82 9.66 -5.22 22.73
CA LYS A 82 10.52 -6.40 22.48
C LYS A 82 9.88 -7.40 21.52
N THR A 83 8.58 -7.67 21.66
CA THR A 83 7.82 -8.54 20.76
C THR A 83 7.71 -7.93 19.36
N ILE A 84 7.43 -6.62 19.26
CA ILE A 84 7.41 -5.90 17.98
C ILE A 84 8.77 -5.99 17.27
N GLY A 85 9.85 -5.65 17.98
CA GLY A 85 11.21 -5.71 17.43
C GLY A 85 11.61 -7.11 16.94
N ARG A 86 11.26 -8.16 17.71
CA ARG A 86 11.47 -9.56 17.30
C ARG A 86 10.73 -9.89 16.00
N HIS A 87 9.47 -9.47 15.86
CA HIS A 87 8.70 -9.75 14.65
C HIS A 87 9.20 -8.95 13.44
N ILE A 88 9.63 -7.71 13.63
CA ILE A 88 10.28 -6.92 12.57
C ILE A 88 11.54 -7.61 12.07
N LYS A 89 12.37 -8.14 12.99
CA LYS A 89 13.56 -8.91 12.61
C LYS A 89 13.21 -10.15 11.78
N GLN A 90 12.22 -10.92 12.24
CA GLN A 90 11.74 -12.11 11.52
C GLN A 90 11.14 -11.78 10.15
N LEU A 91 10.47 -10.63 10.01
CA LEU A 91 9.95 -10.17 8.73
C LEU A 91 11.09 -9.83 7.76
N LEU A 92 12.15 -9.20 8.26
CA LEU A 92 13.33 -8.92 7.45
C LEU A 92 14.06 -10.21 7.01
N GLU A 93 14.13 -11.22 7.87
CA GLU A 93 14.64 -12.57 7.54
C GLU A 93 13.77 -13.28 6.47
N GLU A 94 12.52 -12.86 6.29
CA GLU A 94 11.59 -13.32 5.24
C GLU A 94 11.59 -12.41 4.00
N ASP A 95 12.58 -11.52 3.86
CA ASP A 95 12.68 -10.50 2.80
C ASP A 95 11.50 -9.50 2.77
N ILE A 96 10.76 -9.38 3.88
CA ILE A 96 9.67 -8.41 4.04
C ILE A 96 10.19 -7.16 4.72
N ILE A 97 10.24 -6.07 3.95
CA ILE A 97 10.68 -4.78 4.47
C ILE A 97 9.56 -4.14 5.30
N VAL A 98 9.89 -3.75 6.53
CA VAL A 98 8.99 -3.03 7.42
C VAL A 98 9.42 -1.55 7.54
N PRO A 99 8.69 -0.61 6.93
CA PRO A 99 9.04 0.81 6.98
C PRO A 99 8.71 1.41 8.36
N THR A 100 9.64 1.25 9.30
CA THR A 100 9.60 1.91 10.60
C THR A 100 10.56 3.09 10.65
N ARG A 101 10.35 3.96 11.65
CA ARG A 101 11.23 5.10 11.89
C ARG A 101 12.70 4.71 12.09
N GLY A 102 12.95 3.62 12.82
CA GLY A 102 14.30 3.14 13.14
C GLY A 102 15.04 2.53 11.96
N ASN A 103 14.32 2.04 10.94
CA ASN A 103 14.92 1.29 9.82
C ASN A 103 14.95 2.09 8.50
N ARG A 104 14.57 3.38 8.50
CA ARG A 104 14.44 4.18 7.26
C ARG A 104 15.77 4.30 6.48
N MET A 105 16.92 4.20 7.15
CA MET A 105 18.22 4.39 6.49
C MET A 105 18.56 3.28 5.47
N ASP A 106 18.02 2.07 5.61
CA ASP A 106 18.38 0.92 4.76
C ASP A 106 17.35 0.60 3.66
N ILE A 107 16.19 1.26 3.67
CA ILE A 107 15.03 0.84 2.84
C ILE A 107 15.01 1.54 1.47
N GLY A 108 15.86 2.55 1.26
CA GLY A 108 15.81 3.40 0.07
C GLY A 108 14.44 4.11 -0.08
N PRO A 109 14.18 4.78 -1.20
CA PRO A 109 12.93 5.53 -1.39
C PRO A 109 11.72 4.61 -1.62
N GLY A 110 11.17 4.04 -0.55
CA GLY A 110 9.75 3.80 -0.23
C GLY A 110 8.71 3.29 -1.27
N THR A 111 9.07 2.80 -2.46
CA THR A 111 8.05 2.47 -3.51
C THR A 111 8.09 1.05 -4.07
N SER A 112 9.09 0.22 -3.72
CA SER A 112 9.29 -1.08 -4.40
C SER A 112 8.11 -2.07 -4.28
N HIS A 113 7.44 -2.15 -3.12
CA HIS A 113 6.42 -3.21 -2.92
C HIS A 113 5.15 -3.01 -3.74
N LYS A 114 4.74 -1.76 -4.03
CA LYS A 114 3.51 -1.51 -4.82
C LYS A 114 3.64 -2.02 -6.25
N ALA A 115 4.72 -1.62 -6.92
CA ALA A 115 5.04 -2.10 -8.25
C ALA A 115 5.24 -3.62 -8.26
N LYS A 116 5.85 -4.19 -7.22
CA LYS A 116 6.03 -5.64 -7.11
C LYS A 116 4.71 -6.41 -7.03
N ILE A 117 3.75 -5.93 -6.25
CA ILE A 117 2.40 -6.54 -6.13
C ILE A 117 1.69 -6.53 -7.48
N VAL A 118 1.70 -5.37 -8.15
CA VAL A 118 1.12 -5.23 -9.49
C VAL A 118 1.80 -6.19 -10.47
N GLU A 119 3.14 -6.27 -10.45
CA GLU A 119 3.90 -7.18 -11.28
C GLU A 119 3.50 -8.65 -11.05
N LEU A 120 3.40 -9.09 -9.78
CA LEU A 120 2.98 -10.45 -9.45
C LEU A 120 1.58 -10.76 -10.00
N TYR A 121 0.63 -9.84 -9.83
CA TYR A 121 -0.70 -10.02 -10.39
C TYR A 121 -0.69 -10.13 -11.93
N LEU A 122 0.09 -9.26 -12.60
CA LEU A 122 0.21 -9.30 -14.06
C LEU A 122 0.83 -10.62 -14.55
N LYS A 123 1.74 -11.22 -13.77
CA LYS A 123 2.32 -12.55 -14.02
C LYS A 123 1.36 -13.72 -13.74
N GLY A 124 0.11 -13.44 -13.36
CA GLY A 124 -0.93 -14.45 -13.18
C GLY A 124 -1.06 -15.01 -11.77
N TYR A 125 -0.28 -14.54 -10.80
CA TYR A 125 -0.41 -14.97 -9.40
C TYR A 125 -1.77 -14.58 -8.82
N GLU A 126 -2.37 -15.49 -8.06
CA GLU A 126 -3.64 -15.25 -7.37
C GLU A 126 -3.45 -14.35 -6.14
N PHE A 127 -4.54 -13.72 -5.67
CA PHE A 127 -4.52 -12.87 -4.48
C PHE A 127 -3.96 -13.59 -3.25
N THR A 128 -4.27 -14.87 -3.11
CA THR A 128 -3.78 -15.74 -2.03
C THR A 128 -2.25 -15.92 -2.10
N ASP A 129 -1.69 -16.07 -3.29
CA ASP A 129 -0.24 -16.17 -3.50
C ASP A 129 0.46 -14.84 -3.25
N ILE A 130 -0.10 -13.75 -3.76
CA ILE A 130 0.43 -12.41 -3.55
C ILE A 130 0.43 -12.06 -2.06
N LYS A 131 -0.66 -12.35 -1.34
CA LYS A 131 -0.75 -12.17 0.12
C LYS A 131 0.32 -12.99 0.84
N ARG A 132 0.51 -14.25 0.46
CA ARG A 132 1.56 -15.10 1.05
C ARG A 132 2.96 -14.53 0.80
N ASN A 133 3.22 -14.05 -0.42
CA ASN A 133 4.55 -13.59 -0.83
C ASN A 133 4.90 -12.19 -0.31
N THR A 134 3.91 -11.34 -0.04
CA THR A 134 4.13 -9.92 0.29
C THR A 134 3.59 -9.51 1.66
N ARG A 135 2.82 -10.39 2.32
CA ARG A 135 2.10 -10.12 3.58
C ARG A 135 1.18 -8.90 3.53
N HIS A 136 0.75 -8.49 2.34
CA HIS A 136 -0.23 -7.43 2.17
C HIS A 136 -1.65 -7.98 2.20
N SER A 137 -2.55 -7.18 2.79
CA SER A 137 -3.97 -7.54 2.86
C SER A 137 -4.61 -7.50 1.47
N SER A 138 -5.69 -8.25 1.30
CA SER A 138 -6.47 -8.33 0.08
C SER A 138 -6.96 -6.95 -0.36
N GLU A 139 -7.36 -6.10 0.59
CA GLU A 139 -7.80 -4.72 0.32
C GLU A 139 -6.64 -3.84 -0.16
N SER A 140 -5.45 -4.01 0.41
CA SER A 140 -4.24 -3.29 -0.03
C SER A 140 -3.85 -3.67 -1.45
N ILE A 141 -3.86 -4.97 -1.76
CA ILE A 141 -3.59 -5.51 -3.11
C ILE A 141 -4.61 -4.93 -4.10
N ALA A 142 -5.90 -5.03 -3.81
CA ALA A 142 -6.97 -4.50 -4.67
C ALA A 142 -6.81 -3.00 -4.94
N ARG A 143 -6.48 -2.23 -3.89
CA ARG A 143 -6.21 -0.79 -4.00
C ARG A 143 -5.03 -0.51 -4.94
N TYR A 144 -3.93 -1.24 -4.84
CA TYR A 144 -2.77 -1.02 -5.73
C TYR A 144 -3.06 -1.36 -7.19
N LEU A 145 -3.81 -2.44 -7.45
CA LEU A 145 -4.25 -2.79 -8.80
C LEU A 145 -5.17 -1.71 -9.40
N LYS A 146 -6.07 -1.14 -8.58
CA LYS A 146 -6.95 -0.04 -8.99
C LYS A 146 -6.15 1.23 -9.32
N GLU A 147 -5.19 1.60 -8.49
CA GLU A 147 -4.31 2.76 -8.75
C GLU A 147 -3.46 2.55 -10.01
N PHE A 148 -2.94 1.33 -10.22
CA PHE A 148 -2.24 0.98 -11.46
C PHE A 148 -3.12 1.13 -12.69
N ALA A 149 -4.35 0.60 -12.66
CA ALA A 149 -5.28 0.75 -13.79
C ALA A 149 -5.64 2.20 -14.07
N ARG A 150 -5.79 3.02 -13.03
CA ARG A 150 -6.00 4.47 -13.18
C ARG A 150 -4.83 5.14 -13.89
N VAL A 151 -3.59 4.83 -13.50
CA VAL A 151 -2.37 5.35 -14.16
C VAL A 151 -2.29 4.89 -15.61
N ALA A 152 -2.50 3.60 -15.87
CA ALA A 152 -2.47 3.04 -17.22
C ALA A 152 -3.58 3.60 -18.13
N ALA A 153 -4.79 3.83 -17.60
CA ALA A 153 -5.88 4.45 -18.35
C ALA A 153 -5.55 5.90 -18.75
N LEU A 154 -5.06 6.71 -17.81
CA LEU A 154 -4.64 8.09 -18.11
C LEU A 154 -3.48 8.13 -19.12
N HIS A 155 -2.55 7.20 -19.04
CA HIS A 155 -1.48 7.07 -20.04
C HIS A 155 -2.04 6.77 -21.44
N LYS A 156 -3.00 5.82 -21.53
CA LYS A 156 -3.67 5.48 -22.80
C LYS A 156 -4.51 6.64 -23.36
N GLU A 157 -5.06 7.50 -22.48
CA GLU A 157 -5.77 8.73 -22.85
C GLU A 157 -4.80 9.86 -23.30
N GLY A 158 -3.48 9.65 -23.26
CA GLY A 158 -2.48 10.60 -23.77
C GLY A 158 -1.98 11.62 -22.75
N TYR A 159 -2.30 11.48 -21.46
CA TYR A 159 -1.80 12.38 -20.43
C TYR A 159 -0.30 12.20 -20.21
N SER A 160 0.41 13.33 -20.09
CA SER A 160 1.85 13.34 -19.75
C SER A 160 2.11 12.86 -18.32
N LEU A 161 3.33 12.39 -18.05
CA LEU A 161 3.79 11.99 -16.71
C LEU A 161 3.45 13.01 -15.62
N GLY A 162 3.68 14.31 -15.91
CA GLY A 162 3.38 15.39 -14.96
C GLY A 162 1.89 15.60 -14.70
N GLN A 163 1.03 15.36 -15.69
CA GLN A 163 -0.42 15.40 -15.51
C GLN A 163 -0.90 14.20 -14.70
N ILE A 164 -0.43 12.98 -15.03
CA ILE A 164 -0.79 11.76 -14.30
C ILE A 164 -0.43 11.88 -12.82
N ARG A 165 0.78 12.36 -12.50
CA ARG A 165 1.20 12.61 -11.11
C ARG A 165 0.26 13.55 -10.37
N ARG A 166 -0.14 14.65 -11.00
CA ARG A 166 -1.04 15.65 -10.39
C ARG A 166 -2.44 15.07 -10.18
N ILE A 167 -2.97 14.36 -11.16
CA ILE A 167 -4.32 13.75 -11.09
C ILE A 167 -4.37 12.64 -10.04
N THR A 168 -3.33 11.81 -9.96
CA THR A 168 -3.29 10.63 -9.09
C THR A 168 -2.67 10.89 -7.72
N GLU A 169 -2.07 12.07 -7.52
CA GLU A 169 -1.31 12.45 -6.31
C GLU A 169 -0.16 11.48 -5.98
N HIS A 170 0.30 10.72 -6.97
CA HIS A 170 1.42 9.78 -6.81
C HIS A 170 2.77 10.46 -7.02
N SER A 171 3.80 9.89 -6.39
CA SER A 171 5.18 10.28 -6.65
C SER A 171 5.56 10.02 -8.11
N GLU A 172 6.49 10.82 -8.64
CA GLU A 172 7.02 10.61 -9.99
C GLU A 172 7.56 9.19 -10.20
N ARG A 173 8.28 8.71 -9.19
CA ARG A 173 8.88 7.38 -9.20
C ARG A 173 7.82 6.29 -9.34
N LEU A 174 6.77 6.32 -8.53
CA LEU A 174 5.71 5.32 -8.59
C LEU A 174 4.98 5.33 -9.95
N VAL A 175 4.70 6.53 -10.49
CA VAL A 175 4.09 6.63 -11.82
C VAL A 175 5.02 6.04 -12.88
N LYS A 176 6.34 6.33 -12.85
CA LYS A 176 7.31 5.72 -13.77
C LYS A 176 7.35 4.20 -13.63
N GLU A 177 7.34 3.66 -12.40
CA GLU A 177 7.31 2.21 -12.16
C GLU A 177 6.06 1.56 -12.76
N TYR A 178 4.88 2.16 -12.56
CA TYR A 178 3.63 1.67 -13.14
C TYR A 178 3.59 1.76 -14.66
N LEU A 179 4.05 2.87 -15.25
CA LEU A 179 4.16 3.00 -16.71
C LEU A 179 5.14 1.97 -17.28
N GLY A 180 6.26 1.72 -16.60
CA GLY A 180 7.20 0.67 -16.98
C GLY A 180 6.59 -0.73 -16.97
N LEU A 181 5.76 -1.05 -15.98
CA LEU A 181 5.00 -2.31 -15.94
C LEU A 181 3.98 -2.39 -17.08
N TYR A 182 3.22 -1.32 -17.32
CA TYR A 182 2.25 -1.26 -18.40
C TYR A 182 2.92 -1.52 -19.76
N GLU A 183 4.00 -0.80 -20.06
CA GLU A 183 4.73 -0.92 -21.32
C GLU A 183 5.37 -2.29 -21.51
N ARG A 184 5.86 -2.91 -20.42
CA ARG A 184 6.43 -4.25 -20.46
C ARG A 184 5.39 -5.34 -20.75
N TYR A 185 4.21 -5.24 -20.15
CA TYR A 185 3.21 -6.31 -20.18
C TYR A 185 2.06 -6.09 -21.18
N LYS A 186 1.94 -4.92 -21.82
CA LYS A 186 0.87 -4.65 -22.80
C LYS A 186 0.88 -5.59 -24.02
N ASN A 187 2.04 -6.12 -24.38
CA ASN A 187 2.24 -7.00 -25.54
C ASN A 187 2.64 -8.43 -25.14
N ALA A 188 2.71 -8.75 -23.84
CA ALA A 188 3.07 -10.08 -23.38
C ALA A 188 1.82 -10.96 -23.36
N GLU A 189 1.77 -12.01 -24.18
CA GLU A 189 0.56 -12.82 -24.41
C GLU A 189 -0.05 -13.35 -23.10
N ASP A 190 0.78 -13.87 -22.20
CA ASP A 190 0.35 -14.43 -20.90
C ASP A 190 -0.19 -13.36 -19.93
N CYS A 191 0.26 -12.11 -20.05
CA CYS A 191 -0.08 -11.03 -19.12
C CYS A 191 -1.18 -10.10 -19.67
N LYS A 192 -1.45 -10.17 -20.98
CA LYS A 192 -2.41 -9.32 -21.70
C LYS A 192 -3.83 -9.54 -21.19
N GLN A 193 -4.19 -10.78 -20.86
CA GLN A 193 -5.50 -11.09 -20.28
C GLN A 193 -5.68 -10.38 -18.93
N ARG A 194 -4.75 -10.58 -17.98
CA ARG A 194 -4.80 -9.94 -16.65
C ARG A 194 -4.82 -8.42 -16.74
N LEU A 195 -4.01 -7.84 -17.62
CA LEU A 195 -4.01 -6.39 -17.86
C LEU A 195 -5.37 -5.92 -18.39
N GLY A 196 -5.95 -6.64 -19.35
CA GLY A 196 -7.27 -6.37 -19.90
C GLY A 196 -8.38 -6.44 -18.85
N GLU A 197 -8.34 -7.44 -17.97
CA GLU A 197 -9.29 -7.61 -16.86
C GLU A 197 -9.29 -6.39 -15.92
N ILE A 198 -8.12 -5.95 -15.45
CA ILE A 198 -8.02 -4.82 -14.52
C ILE A 198 -8.50 -3.52 -15.20
N LEU A 199 -8.09 -3.27 -16.44
CA LEU A 199 -8.50 -2.06 -17.18
C LEU A 199 -10.01 -2.04 -17.49
N SER A 200 -10.59 -3.19 -17.83
CA SER A 200 -12.02 -3.33 -18.11
C SER A 200 -12.85 -3.14 -16.84
N ARG A 201 -12.38 -3.69 -15.71
CA ARG A 201 -13.00 -3.45 -14.39
C ARG A 201 -12.96 -1.97 -14.02
N TYR A 202 -11.81 -1.32 -14.17
CA TYR A 202 -11.65 0.10 -13.88
C TYR A 202 -12.57 0.98 -14.73
N SER A 203 -12.66 0.71 -16.04
CA SER A 203 -13.54 1.46 -16.95
C SER A 203 -15.02 1.34 -16.56
N ARG A 204 -15.47 0.13 -16.18
CA ARG A 204 -16.85 -0.08 -15.68
C ARG A 204 -17.12 0.70 -14.40
N GLU A 205 -16.19 0.66 -13.43
CA GLU A 205 -16.32 1.41 -12.18
C GLU A 205 -16.33 2.93 -12.41
N LYS A 206 -15.51 3.44 -13.35
CA LYS A 206 -15.49 4.86 -13.76
C LYS A 206 -16.85 5.27 -14.32
N ASN A 207 -17.41 4.50 -15.25
CA ASN A 207 -18.69 4.80 -15.89
C ASN A 207 -19.86 4.81 -14.89
N LEU A 208 -19.93 3.81 -14.00
CA LEU A 208 -20.94 3.77 -12.93
C LEU A 208 -20.84 4.96 -11.96
N GLY A 209 -19.61 5.43 -11.68
CA GLY A 209 -19.38 6.64 -10.88
C GLY A 209 -19.91 7.91 -11.56
N VAL A 210 -19.69 8.05 -12.86
CA VAL A 210 -20.19 9.18 -13.66
C VAL A 210 -21.71 9.19 -13.73
N GLU A 211 -22.34 8.04 -13.96
CA GLU A 211 -23.81 7.90 -13.97
C GLU A 211 -24.43 8.28 -12.61
N ARG A 212 -23.83 7.82 -11.50
CA ARG A 212 -24.27 8.17 -10.15
C ARG A 212 -24.09 9.66 -9.84
N ALA A 213 -23.02 10.30 -10.33
CA ALA A 213 -22.80 11.74 -10.16
C ALA A 213 -23.84 12.55 -10.96
N ARG A 214 -24.11 12.15 -12.21
CA ARG A 214 -25.17 12.75 -13.05
C ARG A 214 -26.56 12.59 -12.43
N ALA A 215 -26.87 11.43 -11.87
CA ALA A 215 -28.14 11.17 -11.18
C ALA A 215 -28.30 11.98 -9.86
N LYS A 216 -27.20 12.49 -9.29
CA LYS A 216 -27.20 13.32 -8.07
C LYS A 216 -27.17 14.83 -8.32
N GLY A 217 -27.18 15.27 -9.58
CA GLY A 217 -27.40 16.69 -9.93
C GLY A 217 -26.35 17.67 -9.41
N VAL A 218 -25.08 17.27 -9.31
CA VAL A 218 -23.99 18.21 -9.01
C VAL A 218 -23.25 18.49 -10.32
N THR A 219 -23.55 19.64 -10.91
CA THR A 219 -22.79 20.25 -12.01
C THR A 219 -21.82 21.26 -11.42
#